data_AF-A0A9P8W5L1-F1
#
_entry.id   AF-A0A9P8W5L1-F1
#
_cell.length_a   1.000
_cell.length_b   1.000
_cell.length_c   1.000
_cell.angle_alpha   90.00
_cell.angle_beta   90.00
_cell.angle_gamma   90.00
#
_symmetry.space_group_name_H-M   'P 1'
#
loop_
_entity.id
_entity.type
_entity.pdbx_description
1 polymer ?
#
loop_
_entity_poly.entity_id
_entity_poly.type
_entity_poly.pdbx_seq_one_letter_code
_entity_poly.pdbx_strand_id
1 'polypeptide(L)'
;MSRHPRGLQLCARLLRTSSHTTPSPALTLLASHAGHSATIDGAYQTRLYAAPRAPRPVPRPAPKQTPTFAEAYTLDGITQEKFEAAINMTGFWKALPAEEYFAIAKRFEAAVKNGGNPYAVKLTGATDKPVSATALYDVGCILFHVAGASARTLAYTSAMWASASDMGSRLATICIARQIVRSGAWGKKPNLRPAENSFRKLVAEGRDPNALTVQAELLWMAGNYTEAAKAAKKALDVGKGDFEWEPECRLCLAKAYVKLKRDAEAKELLDSLSEMSFAEAHEYLGYLLLSSDTDKAEQHFFHAGYYGRPGMYQQLSEIAVTNGSKAASEEERKEYSRWAMEWAHLANPKAAF
;
A
#
# COMPACT_ATOMS: atom_id res chain seq x y z
N MET A 1 -19.15 24.72 3.87
CA MET A 1 -18.44 23.48 3.47
C MET A 1 -17.14 23.43 4.24
N SER A 2 -17.04 22.56 5.25
CA SER A 2 -15.90 22.50 6.16
C SER A 2 -14.67 21.97 5.43
N ARG A 3 -13.59 22.78 5.40
CA ARG A 3 -12.29 22.42 4.86
C ARG A 3 -11.64 21.43 5.83
N HIS A 4 -11.63 20.15 5.49
CA HIS A 4 -10.80 19.12 6.14
C HIS A 4 -9.61 18.84 5.21
N PRO A 5 -8.50 19.61 5.24
CA PRO A 5 -7.57 19.65 4.11
C PRO A 5 -6.46 18.58 4.18
N ARG A 6 -6.47 17.66 5.15
CA ARG A 6 -5.27 16.84 5.47
C ARG A 6 -5.55 15.38 5.86
N GLY A 7 -6.80 14.94 5.76
CA GLY A 7 -7.20 13.60 6.17
C GLY A 7 -6.69 12.50 5.23
N LEU A 8 -6.48 12.77 3.94
CA LEU A 8 -6.03 11.76 2.98
C LEU A 8 -4.50 11.69 2.87
N GLN A 9 -3.73 12.69 3.30
CA GLN A 9 -2.26 12.73 3.30
C GLN A 9 -1.75 11.63 4.21
N LEU A 10 -2.41 11.48 5.35
CA LEU A 10 -2.12 10.41 6.28
C LEU A 10 -2.48 9.07 5.63
N CYS A 11 -3.71 8.87 5.11
CA CYS A 11 -4.05 7.62 4.42
C CYS A 11 -3.13 7.31 3.22
N ALA A 12 -2.69 8.30 2.45
CA ALA A 12 -1.73 8.14 1.38
C ALA A 12 -0.39 7.64 1.90
N ARG A 13 0.19 8.33 2.89
CA ARG A 13 1.46 7.95 3.52
C ARG A 13 1.38 6.57 4.17
N LEU A 14 0.28 6.31 4.85
CA LEU A 14 -0.01 5.05 5.54
C LEU A 14 -0.19 3.89 4.57
N LEU A 15 -0.93 4.08 3.46
CA LEU A 15 -1.13 3.02 2.48
C LEU A 15 0.11 2.75 1.63
N ARG A 16 1.06 3.70 1.50
CA ARG A 16 2.35 3.46 0.82
C ARG A 16 3.18 2.37 1.54
N THR A 17 3.26 2.42 2.87
CA THR A 17 4.09 1.49 3.67
C THR A 17 3.53 0.07 3.73
N SER A 18 2.22 -0.11 3.52
CA SER A 18 1.54 -1.41 3.59
C SER A 18 1.79 -2.36 2.39
N SER A 19 2.39 -1.85 1.31
CA SER A 19 2.58 -2.60 0.05
C SER A 19 3.65 -3.72 0.12
N HIS A 20 4.28 -3.93 1.28
CA HIS A 20 5.52 -4.70 1.42
C HIS A 20 5.49 -5.89 2.37
N THR A 21 4.33 -6.29 2.90
CA THR A 21 4.22 -7.47 3.77
C THR A 21 3.46 -8.60 3.08
N THR A 22 4.01 -9.81 3.18
CA THR A 22 3.31 -11.05 2.79
C THR A 22 1.95 -11.13 3.51
N PRO A 23 0.89 -11.59 2.83
CA PRO A 23 -0.45 -11.58 3.42
C PRO A 23 -0.53 -12.53 4.61
N SER A 24 -0.87 -11.97 5.77
CA SER A 24 -1.11 -12.67 7.03
C SER A 24 -2.46 -13.41 7.04
N PRO A 25 -2.68 -14.40 7.93
CA PRO A 25 -3.98 -15.04 8.17
C PRO A 25 -5.16 -14.05 8.38
N ALA A 26 -4.95 -12.86 8.96
CA ALA A 26 -6.01 -11.84 9.07
C ALA A 26 -6.32 -11.15 7.73
N LEU A 27 -5.34 -11.04 6.83
CA LEU A 27 -5.57 -10.68 5.43
C LEU A 27 -6.08 -11.86 4.61
N THR A 28 -6.04 -13.11 5.08
CA THR A 28 -6.67 -14.25 4.39
C THR A 28 -8.22 -14.15 4.45
N LEU A 29 -8.76 -13.40 5.42
CA LEU A 29 -10.16 -12.95 5.42
C LEU A 29 -10.45 -11.94 4.28
N LEU A 30 -9.46 -11.19 3.78
CA LEU A 30 -9.60 -10.16 2.72
C LEU A 30 -8.95 -10.52 1.37
N ALA A 31 -8.00 -11.44 1.32
CA ALA A 31 -7.18 -11.79 0.17
C ALA A 31 -7.23 -13.31 -0.02
N SER A 32 -8.14 -13.75 -0.89
CA SER A 32 -8.01 -15.04 -1.55
C SER A 32 -7.32 -14.80 -2.90
N HIS A 33 -6.08 -15.31 -2.99
CA HIS A 33 -5.20 -15.43 -4.16
C HIS A 33 -4.97 -14.18 -5.04
N ALA A 34 -3.73 -13.69 -5.03
CA ALA A 34 -2.87 -13.55 -6.21
C ALA A 34 -1.53 -12.95 -5.75
N GLY A 35 -0.45 -13.75 -5.81
CA GLY A 35 0.88 -13.19 -5.90
C GLY A 35 1.02 -12.60 -7.30
N HIS A 36 1.24 -11.29 -7.41
CA HIS A 36 1.82 -10.68 -8.59
C HIS A 36 3.13 -10.07 -8.15
N SER A 37 4.18 -10.89 -8.20
CA SER A 37 5.52 -10.37 -8.34
C SER A 37 5.56 -9.63 -9.67
N ALA A 38 5.97 -8.37 -9.66
CA ALA A 38 6.23 -7.63 -10.88
C ALA A 38 7.50 -8.20 -11.52
N THR A 39 7.38 -9.32 -12.24
CA THR A 39 8.41 -9.74 -13.18
C THR A 39 8.31 -8.82 -14.38
N ILE A 40 9.29 -7.92 -14.52
CA ILE A 40 9.62 -7.32 -15.81
C ILE A 40 10.11 -8.48 -16.67
N ASP A 41 9.33 -8.81 -17.71
CA ASP A 41 9.62 -9.88 -18.64
C ASP A 41 10.84 -9.47 -19.49
N GLY A 42 12.02 -9.81 -18.97
CA GLY A 42 13.29 -9.83 -19.68
C GLY A 42 13.81 -11.26 -19.57
N ALA A 43 13.90 -11.95 -20.69
CA ALA A 43 14.30 -13.35 -20.76
C ALA A 43 15.74 -13.54 -20.25
N TYR A 44 15.88 -13.89 -18.97
CA TYR A 44 17.10 -14.46 -18.41
C TYR A 44 16.82 -15.88 -17.95
N GLN A 45 17.30 -16.82 -18.76
CA GLN A 45 17.18 -18.26 -18.56
C GLN A 45 18.06 -18.67 -17.37
N THR A 46 17.50 -18.76 -16.17
CA THR A 46 18.19 -19.36 -15.01
C THR A 46 18.20 -20.88 -15.17
N ARG A 47 19.31 -21.44 -15.64
CA ARG A 47 19.53 -22.89 -15.59
C ARG A 47 19.70 -23.34 -14.13
N LEU A 48 18.66 -23.95 -13.58
CA LEU A 48 18.71 -24.64 -12.29
C LEU A 48 19.57 -25.92 -12.41
N TYR A 49 20.82 -25.88 -11.94
CA TYR A 49 21.65 -27.07 -11.77
C TYR A 49 21.29 -27.79 -10.46
N ALA A 50 20.15 -28.49 -10.44
CA ALA A 50 19.88 -29.63 -9.56
C ALA A 50 18.51 -30.23 -9.89
N ALA A 51 18.45 -31.52 -10.24
CA ALA A 51 17.19 -32.23 -10.38
C ALA A 51 16.46 -32.31 -9.03
N PRO A 52 15.20 -31.84 -8.90
CA PRO A 52 14.46 -31.96 -7.65
C PRO A 52 14.16 -33.43 -7.36
N ARG A 53 14.56 -33.92 -6.18
CA ARG A 53 14.06 -35.19 -5.65
C ARG A 53 12.54 -35.08 -5.46
N ALA A 54 11.80 -36.09 -5.92
CA ALA A 54 10.35 -36.15 -5.79
C ALA A 54 9.93 -35.93 -4.32
N PRO A 55 9.01 -34.98 -4.04
CA PRO A 55 8.59 -34.70 -2.67
C PRO A 55 7.78 -35.88 -2.12
N ARG A 56 8.14 -36.33 -0.91
CA ARG A 56 7.32 -37.27 -0.13
C ARG A 56 5.96 -36.62 0.17
N PRO A 57 4.85 -37.38 0.11
CA PRO A 57 3.54 -36.88 0.49
C PRO A 57 3.53 -36.51 1.98
N VAL A 58 3.40 -35.21 2.26
CA VAL A 58 3.28 -34.67 3.62
C VAL A 58 1.82 -34.78 4.05
N PRO A 59 1.51 -35.23 5.28
CA PRO A 59 0.14 -35.27 5.80
C PRO A 59 -0.53 -33.89 5.68
N ARG A 60 -1.75 -33.86 5.14
CA ARG A 60 -2.55 -32.64 5.00
C ARG A 60 -2.81 -32.06 6.40
N PRO A 61 -2.32 -30.86 6.74
CA PRO A 61 -2.58 -30.28 8.05
C PRO A 61 -4.10 -30.07 8.23
N ALA A 62 -4.59 -30.39 9.42
CA ALA A 62 -5.98 -30.17 9.80
C ALA A 62 -6.39 -28.70 9.53
N PRO A 63 -7.64 -28.43 9.11
CA PRO A 63 -8.10 -27.08 8.86
C PRO A 63 -7.95 -26.26 10.15
N LYS A 64 -7.05 -25.28 10.15
CA LYS A 64 -6.94 -24.29 11.22
C LYS A 64 -8.29 -23.57 11.31
N GLN A 65 -8.89 -23.57 12.50
CA GLN A 65 -10.11 -22.81 12.75
C GLN A 65 -9.89 -21.36 12.33
N THR A 66 -10.74 -20.86 11.44
CA THR A 66 -10.68 -19.46 11.02
C THR A 66 -11.12 -18.61 12.21
N PRO A 67 -10.31 -17.64 12.66
CA PRO A 67 -10.68 -16.81 13.81
C PRO A 67 -12.02 -16.13 13.55
N THR A 68 -12.86 -16.07 14.58
CA THR A 68 -14.14 -15.38 14.51
C THR A 68 -13.92 -13.87 14.40
N PHE A 69 -14.92 -13.12 13.91
CA PHE A 69 -14.81 -11.67 13.85
C PHE A 69 -14.54 -11.05 15.24
N ALA A 70 -15.14 -11.59 16.31
CA ALA A 70 -14.92 -11.11 17.67
C ALA A 70 -13.45 -11.23 18.13
N GLU A 71 -12.71 -12.23 17.63
CA GLU A 71 -11.29 -12.44 17.91
C GLU A 71 -10.38 -11.59 17.01
N ALA A 72 -10.84 -11.28 15.79
CA ALA A 72 -10.09 -10.49 14.83
C ALA A 72 -10.19 -8.98 15.10
N TYR A 73 -11.31 -8.51 15.67
CA TYR A 73 -11.58 -7.11 15.94
C TYR A 73 -11.49 -6.81 17.44
N THR A 74 -10.25 -6.68 17.94
CA THR A 74 -9.94 -6.33 19.33
C THR A 74 -8.99 -5.14 19.41
N LEU A 75 -9.17 -4.30 20.44
CA LEU A 75 -8.26 -3.20 20.77
C LEU A 75 -7.10 -3.64 21.69
N ASP A 76 -6.85 -4.94 21.86
CA ASP A 76 -5.77 -5.44 22.71
C ASP A 76 -4.42 -4.80 22.39
N GLY A 77 -3.81 -4.18 23.41
CA GLY A 77 -2.55 -3.45 23.30
C GLY A 77 -2.66 -2.04 22.69
N ILE A 78 -3.87 -1.59 22.35
CA ILE A 78 -4.16 -0.23 21.89
C ILE A 78 -4.87 0.53 23.01
N THR A 79 -4.18 1.50 23.61
CA THR A 79 -4.68 2.27 24.74
C THR A 79 -5.04 3.70 24.34
N GLN A 80 -5.72 4.43 25.22
CA GLN A 80 -6.06 5.84 25.01
C GLN A 80 -4.81 6.70 24.86
N GLU A 81 -3.76 6.42 25.63
CA GLU A 81 -2.50 7.16 25.59
C GLU A 81 -1.84 7.03 24.21
N LYS A 82 -2.00 5.88 23.55
CA LYS A 82 -1.51 5.70 22.17
C LYS A 82 -2.31 6.54 21.17
N PHE A 83 -3.63 6.66 21.36
CA PHE A 83 -4.45 7.58 20.55
C PHE A 83 -3.98 9.02 20.73
N GLU A 84 -3.79 9.45 21.97
CA GLU A 84 -3.31 10.79 22.29
C GLU A 84 -1.93 11.06 21.68
N ALA A 85 -0.98 10.11 21.82
CA ALA A 85 0.34 10.22 21.21
C ALA A 85 0.25 10.37 19.67
N ALA A 86 -0.58 9.57 19.00
CA ALA A 86 -0.80 9.68 17.56
C ALA A 86 -1.40 11.04 17.16
N ILE A 87 -2.37 11.53 17.93
CA ILE A 87 -3.02 12.82 17.69
C ILE A 87 -2.04 13.98 17.86
N ASN A 88 -1.24 13.94 18.93
CA ASN A 88 -0.24 14.97 19.22
C ASN A 88 0.88 14.98 18.18
N MET A 89 1.33 13.81 17.70
CA MET A 89 2.41 13.72 16.72
C MET A 89 2.01 14.28 15.35
N THR A 90 0.76 14.10 14.94
CA THR A 90 0.31 14.46 13.58
C THR A 90 -0.38 15.82 13.53
N GLY A 91 -1.06 16.23 14.59
CA GLY A 91 -1.85 17.46 14.65
C GLY A 91 -3.04 17.52 13.68
N PHE A 92 -3.42 16.41 13.05
CA PHE A 92 -4.50 16.39 12.04
C PHE A 92 -5.89 16.18 12.65
N TRP A 93 -6.01 15.38 13.71
CA TRP A 93 -7.28 15.00 14.30
C TRP A 93 -7.67 15.89 15.47
N LYS A 94 -8.06 17.13 15.17
CA LYS A 94 -8.42 18.14 16.18
C LYS A 94 -9.93 18.29 16.43
N ALA A 95 -10.75 17.54 15.68
CA ALA A 95 -12.20 17.68 15.75
C ALA A 95 -12.81 17.16 17.07
N LEU A 96 -12.19 16.15 17.67
CA LEU A 96 -12.58 15.54 18.95
C LEU A 96 -11.33 15.33 19.82
N PRO A 97 -11.46 15.30 21.16
CA PRO A 97 -10.37 14.89 22.04
C PRO A 97 -10.03 13.40 21.87
N ALA A 98 -8.82 13.00 22.28
CA ALA A 98 -8.34 11.62 22.17
C ALA A 98 -9.25 10.61 22.89
N GLU A 99 -9.81 11.00 24.04
CA GLU A 99 -10.77 10.20 24.81
C GLU A 99 -12.02 9.86 23.99
N GLU A 100 -12.58 10.83 23.27
CA GLU A 100 -13.78 10.61 22.45
C GLU A 100 -13.48 9.70 21.25
N TYR A 101 -12.34 9.89 20.58
CA TYR A 101 -11.92 8.98 19.50
C TYR A 101 -11.73 7.55 20.00
N PHE A 102 -11.11 7.38 21.18
CA PHE A 102 -10.92 6.06 21.77
C PHE A 102 -12.25 5.43 22.22
N ALA A 103 -13.17 6.23 22.76
CA ALA A 103 -14.52 5.78 23.10
C ALA A 103 -15.29 5.29 21.86
N ILE A 104 -15.18 5.98 20.72
CA ILE A 104 -15.75 5.51 19.44
C ILE A 104 -15.14 4.17 19.03
N ALA A 105 -13.82 3.99 19.18
CA ALA A 105 -13.16 2.72 18.85
C ALA A 105 -13.69 1.56 19.70
N LYS A 106 -13.89 1.77 21.01
CA LYS A 106 -14.48 0.79 21.93
C LYS A 106 -15.93 0.47 21.59
N ARG A 107 -16.73 1.48 21.23
CA ARG A 107 -18.12 1.29 20.80
C ARG A 107 -18.21 0.48 19.52
N PHE A 108 -17.30 0.72 18.57
CA PHE A 108 -17.20 -0.09 17.35
C PHE A 108 -16.85 -1.54 17.68
N GLU A 109 -15.85 -1.77 18.54
CA GLU A 109 -15.46 -3.11 19.00
C GLU A 109 -16.65 -3.87 19.62
N ALA A 110 -17.37 -3.21 20.53
CA ALA A 110 -18.53 -3.77 21.20
C ALA A 110 -19.65 -4.12 20.19
N ALA A 111 -19.92 -3.24 19.22
CA ALA A 111 -20.92 -3.50 18.18
C ALA A 111 -20.58 -4.74 17.35
N VAL A 112 -19.30 -4.93 17.01
CA VAL A 112 -18.83 -6.12 16.26
C VAL A 112 -18.91 -7.37 17.14
N LYS A 113 -18.48 -7.29 18.41
CA LYS A 113 -18.57 -8.42 19.37
C LYS A 113 -20.01 -8.86 19.63
N ASN A 114 -20.97 -7.93 19.56
CA ASN A 114 -22.40 -8.21 19.69
C ASN A 114 -23.05 -8.73 18.38
N GLY A 115 -22.25 -9.14 17.39
CA GLY A 115 -22.73 -9.75 16.15
C GLY A 115 -23.00 -8.77 14.99
N GLY A 116 -22.65 -7.48 15.15
CA GLY A 116 -22.75 -6.51 14.08
C GLY A 116 -21.82 -6.81 12.90
N ASN A 117 -22.25 -6.51 11.68
CA ASN A 117 -21.40 -6.61 10.50
C ASN A 117 -20.29 -5.54 10.55
N PRO A 118 -18.99 -5.91 10.65
CA PRO A 118 -17.89 -4.97 10.80
C PRO A 118 -17.75 -3.98 9.63
N TYR A 119 -18.32 -4.27 8.47
CA TYR A 119 -18.23 -3.42 7.27
C TYR A 119 -19.44 -2.48 7.10
N ALA A 120 -20.41 -2.51 8.02
CA ALA A 120 -21.61 -1.69 7.98
C ALA A 120 -22.10 -1.32 9.39
N VAL A 121 -21.18 -1.11 10.34
CA VAL A 121 -21.51 -0.74 11.72
C VAL A 121 -22.07 0.68 11.75
N LYS A 122 -23.26 0.84 12.35
CA LYS A 122 -23.88 2.15 12.61
C LYS A 122 -23.97 2.35 14.11
N LEU A 123 -23.17 3.28 14.63
CA LEU A 123 -23.13 3.61 16.06
C LEU A 123 -24.23 4.63 16.40
N THR A 124 -25.48 4.17 16.29
CA THR A 124 -26.70 4.91 16.64
C THR A 124 -27.26 4.36 17.95
N GLY A 125 -26.98 5.00 19.08
CA GLY A 125 -27.54 4.64 20.38
C GLY A 125 -28.68 5.58 20.78
N ALA A 126 -29.66 5.09 21.54
CA ALA A 126 -30.80 5.89 22.02
C ALA A 126 -30.43 6.92 23.11
N THR A 127 -29.27 6.78 23.75
CA THR A 127 -28.81 7.60 24.88
C THR A 127 -27.56 8.44 24.58
N ASP A 128 -26.87 8.18 23.47
CA ASP A 128 -25.61 8.86 23.11
C ASP A 128 -25.70 9.50 21.73
N LYS A 129 -25.04 10.66 21.58
CA LYS A 129 -24.89 11.37 20.31
C LYS A 129 -24.45 10.39 19.20
N PRO A 130 -25.14 10.36 18.04
CA PRO A 130 -24.75 9.52 16.91
C PRO A 130 -23.32 9.83 16.47
N VAL A 131 -22.52 8.79 16.25
CA VAL A 131 -21.16 8.95 15.71
C VAL A 131 -21.28 9.35 14.24
N SER A 132 -20.56 10.39 13.83
CA SER A 132 -20.54 10.83 12.43
C SER A 132 -19.65 9.93 11.57
N ALA A 133 -19.92 9.89 10.27
CA ALA A 133 -19.10 9.14 9.31
C ALA A 133 -17.65 9.66 9.29
N THR A 134 -17.45 10.96 9.50
CA THR A 134 -16.12 11.59 9.61
C THR A 134 -15.38 11.13 10.86
N ALA A 135 -16.04 11.12 12.02
CA ALA A 135 -15.41 10.66 13.26
C ALA A 135 -14.99 9.19 13.17
N LEU A 136 -15.83 8.33 12.56
CA LEU A 136 -15.48 6.93 12.35
C LEU A 136 -14.31 6.75 11.36
N TYR A 137 -14.26 7.58 10.31
CA TYR A 137 -13.12 7.64 9.40
C TYR A 137 -11.81 8.03 10.11
N ASP A 138 -11.87 9.07 10.95
CA ASP A 138 -10.71 9.57 11.69
C ASP A 138 -10.18 8.52 12.66
N VAL A 139 -11.05 7.81 13.39
CA VAL A 139 -10.65 6.70 14.27
C VAL A 139 -9.93 5.60 13.48
N GLY A 140 -10.42 5.25 12.29
CA GLY A 140 -9.72 4.30 11.42
C GLY A 140 -8.30 4.78 11.05
N CYS A 141 -8.16 6.07 10.74
CA CYS A 141 -6.85 6.66 10.44
C CYS A 141 -5.90 6.64 11.66
N ILE A 142 -6.42 6.97 12.84
CA ILE A 142 -5.66 6.97 14.10
C ILE A 142 -5.18 5.54 14.41
N LEU A 143 -6.06 4.55 14.29
CA LEU A 143 -5.72 3.15 14.58
C LEU A 143 -4.62 2.60 13.67
N PHE A 144 -4.72 2.90 12.38
CA PHE A 144 -3.66 2.55 11.42
C PHE A 144 -2.32 3.14 11.86
N HIS A 145 -2.33 4.40 12.30
CA HIS A 145 -1.13 5.09 12.73
C HIS A 145 -0.54 4.51 14.02
N VAL A 146 -1.39 4.22 15.02
CA VAL A 146 -0.99 3.71 16.34
C VAL A 146 -0.37 2.33 16.27
N ALA A 147 -1.01 1.40 15.57
CA ALA A 147 -0.62 -0.02 15.61
C ALA A 147 0.17 -0.46 14.36
N GLY A 148 0.54 0.51 13.51
CA GLY A 148 1.22 0.28 12.25
C GLY A 148 0.42 -0.59 11.28
N ALA A 149 1.09 -1.04 10.21
CA ALA A 149 0.50 -1.90 9.19
C ALA A 149 0.41 -3.38 9.62
N SER A 150 0.14 -3.66 10.90
CA SER A 150 -0.14 -5.03 11.33
C SER A 150 -1.42 -5.52 10.62
N ALA A 151 -1.46 -6.80 10.25
CA ALA A 151 -2.61 -7.34 9.52
C ALA A 151 -3.93 -7.22 10.30
N ARG A 152 -3.87 -7.29 11.64
CA ARG A 152 -5.02 -7.08 12.52
C ARG A 152 -5.51 -5.63 12.44
N THR A 153 -4.59 -4.68 12.58
CA THR A 153 -4.87 -3.24 12.48
C THR A 153 -5.45 -2.87 11.12
N LEU A 154 -4.90 -3.46 10.04
CA LEU A 154 -5.39 -3.23 8.68
C LEU A 154 -6.82 -3.71 8.50
N ALA A 155 -7.17 -4.88 9.03
CA ALA A 155 -8.55 -5.38 8.99
C ALA A 155 -9.49 -4.45 9.78
N TYR A 156 -9.09 -4.05 10.98
CA TYR A 156 -9.85 -3.16 11.86
C TYR A 156 -10.11 -1.79 11.21
N THR A 157 -9.05 -1.19 10.67
CA THR A 157 -9.12 0.08 9.95
C THR A 157 -10.00 -0.02 8.71
N SER A 158 -9.86 -1.10 7.94
CA SER A 158 -10.67 -1.34 6.74
C SER A 158 -12.15 -1.46 7.06
N ALA A 159 -12.49 -2.13 8.17
CA ALA A 159 -13.86 -2.26 8.66
C ALA A 159 -14.45 -0.90 9.05
N MET A 160 -13.68 -0.05 9.75
CA MET A 160 -14.11 1.31 10.08
C MET A 160 -14.29 2.19 8.85
N TRP A 161 -13.37 2.16 7.89
CA TRP A 161 -13.52 2.91 6.64
C TRP A 161 -14.68 2.39 5.78
N ALA A 162 -14.92 1.08 5.74
CA ALA A 162 -16.08 0.52 5.06
C ALA A 162 -17.39 0.97 5.72
N SER A 163 -17.46 0.92 7.06
CA SER A 163 -18.63 1.38 7.80
C SER A 163 -18.86 2.90 7.61
N ALA A 164 -17.81 3.71 7.67
CA ALA A 164 -17.90 5.14 7.38
C ALA A 164 -18.30 5.42 5.92
N SER A 165 -17.88 4.58 4.96
CA SER A 165 -18.32 4.65 3.57
C SER A 165 -19.80 4.32 3.42
N ASP A 166 -20.31 3.30 4.12
CA ASP A 166 -21.76 2.98 4.17
C ASP A 166 -22.59 4.14 4.77
N MET A 167 -22.00 4.89 5.70
CA MET A 167 -22.58 6.13 6.25
C MET A 167 -22.45 7.36 5.32
N GLY A 168 -21.91 7.20 4.11
CA GLY A 168 -21.79 8.25 3.11
C GLY A 168 -20.50 9.10 3.18
N SER A 169 -19.49 8.68 3.94
CA SER A 169 -18.20 9.40 3.94
C SER A 169 -17.47 9.20 2.62
N ARG A 170 -17.33 10.30 1.87
CA ARG A 170 -16.54 10.35 0.62
C ARG A 170 -15.09 9.96 0.87
N LEU A 171 -14.44 10.52 1.89
CA LEU A 171 -13.03 10.22 2.21
C LEU A 171 -12.84 8.75 2.54
N ALA A 172 -13.71 8.18 3.37
CA ALA A 172 -13.66 6.78 3.72
C ALA A 172 -13.85 5.87 2.51
N THR A 173 -14.77 6.23 1.61
CA THR A 173 -15.02 5.51 0.35
C THR A 173 -13.77 5.44 -0.53
N ILE A 174 -13.01 6.53 -0.65
CA ILE A 174 -11.78 6.57 -1.45
C ILE A 174 -10.67 5.74 -0.76
N CYS A 175 -10.49 5.89 0.56
CA CYS A 175 -9.47 5.15 1.31
C CYS A 175 -9.71 3.64 1.30
N ILE A 176 -10.95 3.21 1.55
CA ILE A 176 -11.28 1.77 1.51
C ILE A 176 -11.15 1.21 0.09
N ALA A 177 -11.59 1.95 -0.94
CA ALA A 177 -11.42 1.53 -2.33
C ALA A 177 -9.94 1.30 -2.67
N ARG A 178 -9.06 2.25 -2.31
CA ARG A 178 -7.62 2.12 -2.54
C ARG A 178 -7.02 0.91 -1.81
N GLN A 179 -7.43 0.67 -0.56
CA GLN A 179 -7.00 -0.51 0.20
C GLN A 179 -7.45 -1.82 -0.46
N ILE A 180 -8.69 -1.87 -0.96
CA ILE A 180 -9.23 -3.03 -1.68
C ILE A 180 -8.46 -3.28 -2.99
N VAL A 181 -8.15 -2.22 -3.74
CA VAL A 181 -7.34 -2.30 -4.97
C VAL A 181 -5.95 -2.85 -4.67
N ARG A 182 -5.23 -2.29 -3.69
CA ARG A 182 -3.85 -2.68 -3.35
C ARG A 182 -3.73 -4.07 -2.75
N SER A 183 -4.74 -4.51 -2.00
CA SER A 183 -4.82 -5.88 -1.49
C SER A 183 -5.26 -6.91 -2.54
N GLY A 184 -5.61 -6.47 -3.75
CA GLY A 184 -6.14 -7.34 -4.81
C GLY A 184 -7.50 -7.95 -4.48
N ALA A 185 -8.26 -7.32 -3.58
CA ALA A 185 -9.57 -7.78 -3.10
C ALA A 185 -10.75 -7.23 -3.93
N TRP A 186 -10.49 -6.34 -4.89
CA TRP A 186 -11.50 -5.69 -5.72
C TRP A 186 -12.38 -6.70 -6.46
N GLY A 187 -13.70 -6.62 -6.26
CA GLY A 187 -14.70 -7.53 -6.83
C GLY A 187 -14.78 -8.91 -6.17
N LYS A 188 -13.87 -9.23 -5.24
CA LYS A 188 -13.77 -10.59 -4.65
C LYS A 188 -14.59 -10.77 -3.37
N LYS A 189 -14.93 -9.67 -2.67
CA LYS A 189 -15.50 -9.72 -1.32
C LYS A 189 -16.92 -9.13 -1.30
N PRO A 190 -17.98 -9.95 -1.16
CA PRO A 190 -19.37 -9.47 -1.19
C PRO A 190 -19.68 -8.38 -0.16
N ASN A 191 -19.10 -8.48 1.04
CA ASN A 191 -19.22 -7.52 2.13
C ASN A 191 -18.60 -6.15 1.84
N LEU A 192 -17.74 -6.03 0.82
CA LEU A 192 -17.13 -4.76 0.40
C LEU A 192 -17.80 -4.15 -0.83
N ARG A 193 -18.74 -4.86 -1.47
CA ARG A 193 -19.49 -4.35 -2.64
C ARG A 193 -20.17 -2.99 -2.41
N PRO A 194 -20.76 -2.70 -1.23
CA PRO A 194 -21.33 -1.37 -0.98
C PRO A 194 -20.30 -0.26 -1.15
N ALA A 195 -19.10 -0.41 -0.58
CA ALA A 195 -18.02 0.56 -0.70
C ALA A 195 -17.51 0.69 -2.14
N GLU A 196 -17.36 -0.44 -2.86
CA GLU A 196 -17.01 -0.42 -4.29
C GLU A 196 -18.06 0.32 -5.14
N ASN A 197 -19.34 0.10 -4.87
CA ASN A 197 -20.43 0.78 -5.57
C ASN A 197 -20.41 2.29 -5.30
N SER A 198 -20.21 2.69 -4.04
CA SER A 198 -20.03 4.10 -3.67
C SER A 198 -18.83 4.72 -4.38
N PHE A 199 -17.71 4.00 -4.47
CA PHE A 199 -16.54 4.47 -5.20
C PHE A 199 -16.79 4.62 -6.70
N ARG A 200 -17.46 3.65 -7.34
CA ARG A 200 -17.82 3.74 -8.76
C ARG A 200 -18.67 4.98 -9.04
N LYS A 201 -19.58 5.35 -8.13
CA LYS A 201 -20.36 6.59 -8.23
C LYS A 201 -19.46 7.83 -8.20
N LEU A 202 -18.53 7.93 -7.24
CA LEU A 202 -17.57 9.04 -7.16
C LEU A 202 -16.72 9.17 -8.43
N VAL A 203 -16.27 8.04 -8.98
CA VAL A 203 -15.51 8.00 -10.24
C VAL A 203 -16.36 8.44 -11.43
N ALA A 204 -17.62 7.99 -11.51
CA ALA A 204 -18.54 8.36 -12.58
C ALA A 204 -18.83 9.87 -12.61
N GLU A 205 -18.85 10.54 -11.46
CA GLU A 205 -18.95 12.00 -11.41
C GLU A 205 -17.74 12.70 -12.05
N GLY A 206 -16.55 12.08 -12.03
CA GLY A 206 -15.37 12.55 -12.75
C GLY A 206 -14.78 13.87 -12.29
N ARG A 207 -15.16 14.36 -11.08
CA ARG A 207 -14.75 15.65 -10.50
C ARG A 207 -13.76 15.53 -9.34
N ASP A 208 -13.49 14.31 -8.90
CA ASP A 208 -12.67 14.05 -7.72
C ASP A 208 -11.29 13.52 -8.13
N PRO A 209 -10.22 14.33 -8.00
CA PRO A 209 -8.89 13.91 -8.46
C PRO A 209 -8.35 12.74 -7.63
N ASN A 210 -8.69 12.62 -6.34
CA ASN A 210 -8.25 11.50 -5.51
C ASN A 210 -8.97 10.19 -5.88
N ALA A 211 -10.28 10.26 -6.19
CA ALA A 211 -11.01 9.08 -6.68
C ALA A 211 -10.51 8.63 -8.06
N LEU A 212 -10.23 9.58 -8.96
CA LEU A 212 -9.65 9.30 -10.27
C LEU A 212 -8.24 8.70 -10.18
N THR A 213 -7.42 9.12 -9.20
CA THR A 213 -6.12 8.46 -8.92
C THR A 213 -6.29 6.99 -8.54
N VAL A 214 -7.26 6.64 -7.69
CA VAL A 214 -7.53 5.24 -7.35
C VAL A 214 -8.07 4.46 -8.54
N GLN A 215 -8.87 5.10 -9.40
CA GLN A 215 -9.29 4.49 -10.65
C GLN A 215 -8.09 4.17 -11.56
N ALA A 216 -7.14 5.09 -11.67
CA ALA A 216 -5.91 4.86 -12.41
C ALA A 216 -5.10 3.70 -11.83
N GLU A 217 -4.96 3.63 -10.49
CA GLU A 217 -4.31 2.49 -9.81
C GLU A 217 -5.03 1.17 -10.11
N LEU A 218 -6.37 1.14 -10.05
CA LEU A 218 -7.17 -0.04 -10.37
C LEU A 218 -6.97 -0.50 -11.82
N LEU A 219 -7.00 0.42 -12.78
CA LEU A 219 -6.78 0.13 -14.19
C LEU A 219 -5.36 -0.39 -14.45
N TRP A 220 -4.36 0.20 -13.78
CA TRP A 220 -2.97 -0.26 -13.85
C TRP A 220 -2.85 -1.70 -13.34
N MET A 221 -3.45 -2.01 -12.18
CA MET A 221 -3.42 -3.35 -11.57
C MET A 221 -4.12 -4.39 -12.46
N ALA A 222 -5.09 -3.96 -13.27
CA ALA A 222 -5.78 -4.79 -14.25
C ALA A 222 -5.02 -4.94 -15.59
N GLY A 223 -3.85 -4.32 -15.75
CA GLY A 223 -3.08 -4.35 -17.01
C GLY A 223 -3.56 -3.37 -18.07
N ASN A 224 -4.57 -2.55 -17.79
CA ASN A 224 -5.15 -1.59 -18.73
C ASN A 224 -4.36 -0.27 -18.72
N TYR A 225 -3.08 -0.32 -19.10
CA TYR A 225 -2.14 0.80 -18.92
C TYR A 225 -2.51 2.08 -19.67
N THR A 226 -3.08 1.97 -20.87
CA THR A 226 -3.55 3.13 -21.64
C THR A 226 -4.67 3.87 -20.92
N GLU A 227 -5.65 3.13 -20.39
CA GLU A 227 -6.78 3.72 -19.66
C GLU A 227 -6.33 4.23 -18.29
N ALA A 228 -5.38 3.55 -17.64
CA ALA A 228 -4.75 4.04 -16.41
C ALA A 228 -4.08 5.41 -16.63
N ALA A 229 -3.31 5.57 -17.71
CA ALA A 229 -2.68 6.83 -18.05
C ALA A 229 -3.71 7.94 -18.33
N LYS A 230 -4.80 7.63 -19.05
CA LYS A 230 -5.90 8.59 -19.30
C LYS A 230 -6.58 9.01 -18.00
N ALA A 231 -6.88 8.08 -17.11
CA ALA A 231 -7.51 8.36 -15.82
C ALA A 231 -6.60 9.23 -14.93
N ALA A 232 -5.30 8.93 -14.88
CA ALA A 232 -4.34 9.72 -14.12
C ALA A 232 -4.18 11.15 -14.68
N LYS A 233 -4.10 11.31 -16.01
CA LYS A 233 -4.11 12.64 -16.64
C LYS A 233 -5.35 13.43 -16.30
N LYS A 234 -6.53 12.82 -16.41
CA LYS A 234 -7.80 13.46 -16.03
C LYS A 234 -7.79 13.90 -14.56
N ALA A 235 -7.23 13.09 -13.67
CA ALA A 235 -7.09 13.46 -12.26
C ALA A 235 -6.21 14.71 -12.07
N LEU A 236 -5.07 14.78 -12.78
CA LEU A 236 -4.17 15.95 -12.76
C LEU A 236 -4.85 17.20 -13.35
N ASP A 237 -5.62 17.05 -14.43
CA ASP A 237 -6.32 18.17 -15.07
C ASP A 237 -7.41 18.78 -14.17
N VAL A 238 -8.13 17.92 -13.43
CA VAL A 238 -9.18 18.31 -12.47
C VAL A 238 -8.59 18.80 -11.15
N GLY A 239 -7.45 18.26 -10.74
CA GLY A 239 -6.79 18.51 -9.47
C GLY A 239 -6.04 19.84 -9.39
N LYS A 240 -6.73 20.97 -9.55
CA LYS A 240 -6.14 22.31 -9.37
C LYS A 240 -6.22 22.73 -7.89
N GLY A 241 -5.08 22.94 -7.24
CA GLY A 241 -4.95 23.46 -5.88
C GLY A 241 -4.93 22.38 -4.80
N ASP A 242 -6.08 21.78 -4.48
CA ASP A 242 -6.22 20.82 -3.37
C ASP A 242 -6.12 19.35 -3.85
N PHE A 243 -5.08 19.02 -4.63
CA PHE A 243 -4.83 17.65 -5.08
C PHE A 243 -3.88 16.91 -4.15
N GLU A 244 -4.45 16.40 -3.06
CA GLU A 244 -3.69 15.76 -1.99
C GLU A 244 -2.84 14.56 -2.45
N TRP A 245 -3.33 13.79 -3.43
CA TRP A 245 -2.64 12.62 -3.98
C TRP A 245 -1.99 12.87 -5.35
N GLU A 246 -1.66 14.13 -5.65
CA GLU A 246 -0.98 14.49 -6.90
C GLU A 246 0.31 13.67 -7.10
N PRO A 247 1.23 13.53 -6.11
CA PRO A 247 2.46 12.77 -6.34
C PRO A 247 2.19 11.29 -6.66
N GLU A 248 1.23 10.65 -6.00
CA GLU A 248 0.84 9.28 -6.31
C GLU A 248 0.15 9.14 -7.67
N CYS A 249 -0.62 10.15 -8.07
CA CYS A 249 -1.20 10.20 -9.40
C CYS A 249 -0.11 10.25 -10.48
N ARG A 250 0.87 11.14 -10.30
CA ARG A 250 2.04 11.27 -11.18
C ARG A 250 2.85 9.98 -11.21
N LEU A 251 3.04 9.32 -10.06
CA LEU A 251 3.70 8.02 -10.00
C LEU A 251 2.92 6.94 -10.77
N CYS A 252 1.60 6.87 -10.61
CA CYS A 252 0.76 5.94 -11.35
C CYS A 252 0.83 6.20 -12.87
N LEU A 253 0.83 7.48 -13.28
CA LEU A 253 0.99 7.88 -14.68
C LEU A 253 2.37 7.46 -15.23
N ALA A 254 3.44 7.73 -14.50
CA ALA A 254 4.79 7.33 -14.88
C ALA A 254 4.91 5.81 -15.03
N LYS A 255 4.38 5.04 -14.09
CA LYS A 255 4.34 3.56 -14.15
C LYS A 255 3.59 3.07 -15.38
N ALA A 256 2.47 3.71 -15.72
CA ALA A 256 1.74 3.39 -16.94
C ALA A 256 2.58 3.71 -18.20
N TYR A 257 3.29 4.85 -18.23
CA TYR A 257 4.18 5.21 -19.33
C TYR A 257 5.34 4.24 -19.53
N VAL A 258 5.98 3.76 -18.46
CA VAL A 258 7.01 2.70 -18.56
C VAL A 258 6.45 1.44 -19.22
N LYS A 259 5.23 1.01 -18.83
CA LYS A 259 4.58 -0.16 -19.45
C LYS A 259 4.18 0.09 -20.90
N LEU A 260 3.93 1.34 -21.28
CA LEU A 260 3.62 1.77 -22.64
C LEU A 260 4.87 2.12 -23.47
N LYS A 261 6.09 1.88 -22.96
CA LYS A 261 7.37 2.21 -23.63
C LYS A 261 7.52 3.69 -23.99
N ARG A 262 6.93 4.57 -23.17
CA ARG A 262 7.04 6.04 -23.29
C ARG A 262 8.09 6.55 -22.31
N ASP A 263 9.31 6.07 -22.48
CA ASP A 263 10.35 6.16 -21.45
C ASP A 263 10.76 7.60 -21.15
N ALA A 264 10.79 8.48 -22.16
CA ALA A 264 11.11 9.91 -21.97
C ALA A 264 10.10 10.62 -21.05
N GLU A 265 8.80 10.42 -21.29
CA GLU A 265 7.74 11.02 -20.47
C GLU A 265 7.65 10.38 -19.09
N ALA A 266 7.93 9.08 -18.99
CA ALA A 266 8.04 8.40 -17.70
C ALA A 266 9.17 9.00 -16.87
N LYS A 267 10.36 9.16 -17.48
CA LYS A 267 11.55 9.67 -16.82
C LYS A 267 11.35 11.06 -16.25
N GLU A 268 10.77 11.99 -17.02
CA GLU A 268 10.48 13.36 -16.55
C GLU A 268 9.64 13.36 -15.26
N LEU A 269 8.58 12.55 -15.21
CA LEU A 269 7.75 12.42 -14.01
C LEU A 269 8.52 11.78 -12.85
N LEU A 270 9.28 10.71 -13.12
CA LEU A 270 10.00 9.98 -12.09
C LEU A 270 11.15 10.80 -11.49
N ASP A 271 11.87 11.58 -12.29
CA ASP A 271 12.98 12.43 -11.82
C ASP A 271 12.47 13.40 -10.75
N SER A 272 11.40 14.14 -11.02
CA SER A 272 10.80 15.06 -10.04
C SER A 272 10.23 14.37 -8.79
N LEU A 273 9.71 13.14 -8.92
CA LEU A 273 9.24 12.36 -7.76
C LEU A 273 10.40 11.80 -6.93
N SER A 274 11.53 11.52 -7.57
CA SER A 274 12.75 11.05 -6.92
C SER A 274 13.38 12.14 -6.05
N GLU A 275 13.32 13.40 -6.50
CA GLU A 275 13.71 14.58 -5.69
C GLU A 275 12.87 14.71 -4.41
N MET A 276 11.63 14.21 -4.44
CA MET A 276 10.75 14.12 -3.26
C MET A 276 10.97 12.84 -2.43
N SER A 277 12.06 12.10 -2.67
CA SER A 277 12.41 10.84 -2.01
C SER A 277 11.37 9.72 -2.15
N PHE A 278 10.66 9.66 -3.28
CA PHE A 278 9.76 8.53 -3.53
C PHE A 278 10.56 7.28 -3.91
N ALA A 279 10.59 6.29 -3.01
CA ALA A 279 11.29 5.04 -3.23
C ALA A 279 10.87 4.32 -4.53
N GLU A 280 9.57 4.32 -4.85
CA GLU A 280 9.08 3.76 -6.13
C GLU A 280 9.60 4.55 -7.34
N ALA A 281 9.79 5.86 -7.23
CA ALA A 281 10.31 6.63 -8.36
C ALA A 281 11.75 6.22 -8.68
N HIS A 282 12.59 6.09 -7.65
CA HIS A 282 13.94 5.57 -7.78
C HIS A 282 13.98 4.14 -8.33
N GLU A 283 13.11 3.24 -7.86
CA GLU A 283 13.01 1.88 -8.38
C GLU A 283 12.80 1.87 -9.91
N TYR A 284 11.83 2.64 -10.40
CA TYR A 284 11.53 2.68 -11.84
C TYR A 284 12.63 3.40 -12.65
N LEU A 285 13.28 4.44 -12.11
CA LEU A 285 14.43 5.08 -12.76
C LEU A 285 15.61 4.11 -12.89
N GLY A 286 15.88 3.32 -11.85
CA GLY A 286 16.93 2.30 -11.88
C GLY A 286 16.73 1.33 -13.05
N TYR A 287 15.52 0.80 -13.21
CA TYR A 287 15.22 -0.10 -14.33
C TYR A 287 15.32 0.57 -15.71
N LEU A 288 14.89 1.82 -15.85
CA LEU A 288 14.98 2.55 -17.12
C LEU A 288 16.44 2.81 -17.52
N LEU A 289 17.30 3.08 -16.55
CA LEU A 289 18.70 3.44 -16.78
C LEU A 289 19.63 2.23 -16.87
N LEU A 290 19.22 1.06 -16.37
CA LEU A 290 20.08 -0.13 -16.25
C LEU A 290 20.86 -0.49 -17.53
N SER A 291 20.26 -0.31 -18.70
CA SER A 291 20.87 -0.64 -20.00
C SER A 291 21.68 0.50 -20.64
N SER A 292 21.48 1.75 -20.21
CA SER A 292 22.06 2.94 -20.84
C SER A 292 23.09 3.65 -19.96
N ASP A 293 22.91 3.61 -18.64
CA ASP A 293 23.73 4.26 -17.63
C ASP A 293 23.66 3.44 -16.32
N THR A 294 24.44 2.36 -16.27
CA THR A 294 24.41 1.41 -15.15
C THR A 294 24.82 2.07 -13.83
N ASP A 295 25.77 3.01 -13.85
CA ASP A 295 26.22 3.71 -12.64
C ASP A 295 25.08 4.54 -12.02
N LYS A 296 24.31 5.28 -12.83
CA LYS A 296 23.11 5.98 -12.32
C LYS A 296 22.02 5.02 -11.90
N ALA A 297 21.87 3.89 -12.58
CA ALA A 297 20.91 2.87 -12.18
C ALA A 297 21.23 2.33 -10.77
N GLU A 298 22.51 2.04 -10.48
CA GLU A 298 22.98 1.63 -9.16
C GLU A 298 22.64 2.68 -8.09
N GLN A 299 22.92 3.96 -8.34
CA GLN A 299 22.58 5.04 -7.41
C GLN A 299 21.08 5.07 -7.08
N HIS A 300 20.22 4.92 -8.09
CA HIS A 300 18.79 4.88 -7.87
C HIS A 300 18.32 3.62 -7.14
N PHE A 301 18.87 2.44 -7.43
CA PHE A 301 18.55 1.24 -6.66
C PHE A 301 18.97 1.36 -5.20
N PHE A 302 20.12 1.99 -4.92
CA PHE A 302 20.54 2.30 -3.56
C PHE A 302 19.54 3.22 -2.85
N HIS A 303 19.15 4.34 -3.47
CA HIS A 303 18.17 5.26 -2.90
C HIS A 303 16.80 4.60 -2.69
N ALA A 304 16.34 3.76 -3.62
CA ALA A 304 15.11 3.01 -3.45
C ALA A 304 15.20 2.07 -2.22
N GLY A 305 16.32 1.34 -2.09
CA GLY A 305 16.63 0.52 -0.91
C GLY A 305 16.56 1.32 0.39
N TYR A 306 17.26 2.45 0.43
CA TYR A 306 17.32 3.36 1.57
C TYR A 306 15.94 3.91 1.97
N TYR A 307 15.09 4.25 1.00
CA TYR A 307 13.75 4.77 1.22
C TYR A 307 12.67 3.68 1.42
N GLY A 308 13.07 2.44 1.76
CA GLY A 308 12.15 1.39 2.19
C GLY A 308 11.76 0.37 1.12
N ARG A 309 12.56 0.24 0.04
CA ARG A 309 12.45 -0.85 -0.95
C ARG A 309 13.65 -1.80 -0.81
N PRO A 310 13.79 -2.56 0.30
CA PRO A 310 14.97 -3.40 0.52
C PRO A 310 15.21 -4.44 -0.59
N GLY A 311 14.16 -4.82 -1.32
CA GLY A 311 14.29 -5.67 -2.52
C GLY A 311 15.18 -5.08 -3.62
N MET A 312 15.45 -3.77 -3.62
CA MET A 312 16.37 -3.14 -4.57
C MET A 312 17.84 -3.42 -4.25
N TYR A 313 18.19 -3.78 -3.02
CA TYR A 313 19.53 -4.29 -2.71
C TYR A 313 19.81 -5.62 -3.42
N GLN A 314 18.79 -6.44 -3.71
CA GLN A 314 18.97 -7.64 -4.54
C GLN A 314 19.41 -7.27 -5.97
N GLN A 315 18.86 -6.20 -6.53
CA GLN A 315 19.27 -5.71 -7.86
C GLN A 315 20.72 -5.20 -7.85
N LEU A 316 21.13 -4.49 -6.78
CA LEU A 316 22.53 -4.09 -6.60
C LEU A 316 23.48 -5.29 -6.48
N SER A 317 23.05 -6.36 -5.80
CA SER A 317 23.82 -7.61 -5.72
C SER A 317 24.02 -8.23 -7.11
N GLU A 318 22.96 -8.30 -7.92
CA GLU A 318 23.01 -8.83 -9.28
C GLU A 318 23.91 -8.01 -10.21
N ILE A 319 23.88 -6.68 -10.08
CA ILE A 319 24.77 -5.79 -10.82
C ILE A 319 26.23 -6.03 -10.41
N ALA A 320 26.51 -6.12 -9.11
CA ALA A 320 27.87 -6.41 -8.61
C ALA A 320 28.39 -7.76 -9.12
N VAL A 321 27.57 -8.83 -9.11
CA VAL A 321 27.94 -10.13 -9.71
C VAL A 321 28.27 -10.00 -11.19
N THR A 322 27.43 -9.25 -11.93
CA THR A 322 27.64 -9.03 -13.36
C THR A 322 28.93 -8.26 -13.63
N ASN A 323 29.21 -7.21 -12.86
CA ASN A 323 30.45 -6.43 -12.98
C ASN A 323 31.68 -7.27 -12.60
N GLY A 324 31.60 -8.08 -11.55
CA GLY A 324 32.67 -9.03 -11.17
C GLY A 324 32.99 -10.06 -12.25
N SER A 325 32.00 -10.49 -13.05
CA SER A 325 32.23 -11.39 -14.20
C SER A 325 32.98 -10.71 -15.36
N LYS A 326 32.94 -9.38 -15.42
CA LYS A 326 33.59 -8.56 -16.45
C LYS A 326 34.89 -7.91 -15.96
N ALA A 327 35.24 -8.08 -14.69
CA ALA A 327 36.41 -7.47 -14.07
C ALA A 327 37.72 -7.95 -14.73
N ALA A 328 38.65 -7.00 -14.95
CA ALA A 328 39.91 -7.25 -15.62
C ALA A 328 40.97 -7.83 -14.66
N SER A 329 40.87 -7.50 -13.37
CA SER A 329 41.76 -7.98 -12.31
C SER A 329 41.05 -8.89 -11.31
N GLU A 330 41.86 -9.69 -10.60
CA GLU A 330 41.36 -10.54 -9.52
C GLU A 330 40.97 -9.72 -8.29
N GLU A 331 41.65 -8.59 -8.06
CA GLU A 331 41.35 -7.64 -7.00
C GLU A 331 39.96 -7.01 -7.18
N GLU A 332 39.65 -6.49 -8.38
CA GLU A 332 38.32 -5.96 -8.71
C GLU A 332 37.23 -7.05 -8.59
N ARG A 333 37.52 -8.27 -9.06
CA ARG A 333 36.59 -9.40 -8.93
C ARG A 333 36.26 -9.70 -7.46
N LYS A 334 37.27 -9.67 -6.58
CA LYS A 334 37.09 -9.85 -5.13
C LYS A 334 36.27 -8.73 -4.51
N GLU A 335 36.50 -7.49 -4.93
CA GLU A 335 35.72 -6.34 -4.48
C GLU A 335 34.24 -6.46 -4.89
N TYR A 336 33.96 -6.76 -6.15
CA TYR A 336 32.59 -6.98 -6.61
C TYR A 336 31.91 -8.16 -5.91
N SER A 337 32.64 -9.25 -5.67
CA SER A 337 32.14 -10.39 -4.89
C SER A 337 31.77 -10.00 -3.47
N ARG A 338 32.58 -9.16 -2.82
CA ARG A 338 32.27 -8.60 -1.49
C ARG A 338 30.99 -7.77 -1.53
N TRP A 339 30.89 -6.80 -2.45
CA TRP A 339 29.69 -5.97 -2.56
C TRP A 339 28.44 -6.76 -2.88
N ALA A 340 28.53 -7.78 -3.75
CA ALA A 340 27.41 -8.67 -4.02
C ALA A 340 26.87 -9.34 -2.75
N MET A 341 27.75 -9.78 -1.85
CA MET A 341 27.36 -10.37 -0.56
C MET A 341 26.74 -9.35 0.40
N GLU A 342 27.33 -8.16 0.53
CA GLU A 342 26.81 -7.09 1.40
C GLU A 342 25.40 -6.65 0.95
N TRP A 343 25.20 -6.46 -0.35
CA TRP A 343 23.89 -6.13 -0.90
C TRP A 343 22.86 -7.25 -0.71
N ALA A 344 23.27 -8.51 -0.91
CA ALA A 344 22.39 -9.65 -0.63
C ALA A 344 22.01 -9.75 0.86
N HIS A 345 22.93 -9.37 1.77
CA HIS A 345 22.65 -9.30 3.19
C HIS A 345 21.62 -8.23 3.51
N LEU A 346 21.77 -7.01 2.98
CA LEU A 346 20.82 -5.91 3.13
C LEU A 346 19.44 -6.19 2.50
N ALA A 347 19.40 -7.02 1.45
CA ALA A 347 18.16 -7.47 0.84
C ALA A 347 17.38 -8.45 1.72
N ASN A 348 18.04 -9.11 2.70
CA ASN A 348 17.43 -10.14 3.52
C ASN A 348 16.70 -9.53 4.74
N PRO A 349 15.35 -9.57 4.79
CA PRO A 349 14.59 -9.02 5.93
C PRO A 349 14.79 -9.80 7.24
N LYS A 350 15.46 -10.96 7.21
CA LYS A 350 15.78 -11.79 8.37
C LYS A 350 17.23 -11.62 8.85
N ALA A 351 18.05 -10.85 8.14
CA ALA A 351 19.38 -10.50 8.63
C ALA A 351 19.21 -9.73 9.94
N ALA A 352 19.86 -10.20 11.01
CA ALA A 352 19.90 -9.47 12.27
C ALA A 352 20.90 -8.31 12.12
N PHE A 353 20.47 -7.10 12.52
CA PHE A 353 21.28 -5.88 12.52
C PHE A 353 21.70 -5.51 13.94
#